data_AF-A0A1V3TYK5-F1
#
_entry.id   AF-A0A1V3TYK5-F1
#
_cell.length_a   1.000
_cell.length_b   1.000
_cell.length_c   1.000
_cell.angle_alpha   90.00
_cell.angle_beta   90.00
_cell.angle_gamma   90.00
#
_symmetry.space_group_name_H-M   'P 1'
#
loop_
_entity.id
_entity.type
_entity.pdbx_description
1 polymer ?
#
loop_
_entity_poly.entity_id
_entity_poly.type
_entity_poly.pdbx_seq_one_letter_code
_entity_poly.pdbx_strand_id
1 'polypeptide(L)' 'MKKNNPEYNSLLGKSKREILGKLGEGFNFFPDDIWIYELNKTWWGVKKISLLLRFEQDNVIKAEKVSYYGKLKLK' A
#
# COMPACT_ATOMS: atom_id res chain seq x y z
N MET A 1 -19.31 -0.58 -1.35
CA MET A 1 -18.53 0.67 -1.47
C MET A 1 -17.21 0.48 -0.72
N LYS A 2 -16.07 0.56 -1.41
CA LYS A 2 -14.74 0.43 -0.79
C LYS A 2 -14.51 1.65 0.10
N LYS A 3 -14.28 1.40 1.39
CA LYS A 3 -14.15 2.43 2.44
C LYS A 3 -12.82 3.15 2.22
N ASN A 4 -12.84 4.32 1.59
CA ASN A 4 -11.66 5.19 1.51
C ASN A 4 -11.23 5.49 2.95
N ASN A 5 -10.03 5.06 3.32
CA ASN A 5 -9.52 5.26 4.67
C ASN A 5 -8.88 6.66 4.68
N PRO A 6 -9.48 7.67 5.35
CA PRO A 6 -9.11 9.08 5.18
C PRO A 6 -7.64 9.37 5.50
N GLU A 7 -7.02 8.51 6.33
CA GLU A 7 -5.61 8.53 6.70
C GLU A 7 -4.66 8.53 5.50
N TYR A 8 -5.03 7.92 4.35
CA TYR A 8 -4.15 7.81 3.18
C TYR A 8 -4.66 8.54 1.93
N ASN A 9 -5.72 9.35 2.05
CA ASN A 9 -6.22 10.15 0.93
C ASN A 9 -5.16 11.13 0.41
N SER A 10 -4.24 11.57 1.27
CA SER A 10 -3.13 12.46 0.89
C SER A 10 -2.09 11.81 -0.04
N LEU A 11 -2.18 10.50 -0.28
CA LEU A 11 -1.32 9.77 -1.21
C LEU A 11 -1.93 9.68 -2.62
N LEU A 12 -3.23 9.91 -2.77
CA LEU A 12 -3.89 9.85 -4.08
C LEU A 12 -3.31 10.91 -5.03
N GLY A 13 -3.10 10.52 -6.27
CA GLY A 13 -2.52 11.36 -7.32
C GLY A 13 -1.01 11.59 -7.21
N LYS A 14 -0.33 11.04 -6.20
CA LYS A 14 1.13 11.11 -6.11
C LYS A 14 1.79 10.13 -7.07
N SER A 15 2.92 10.55 -7.65
CA SER A 15 3.77 9.70 -8.48
C SER A 15 4.49 8.62 -7.67
N LYS A 16 4.95 7.54 -8.31
CA LYS A 16 5.81 6.52 -7.69
C LYS A 16 7.04 7.14 -7.02
N ARG A 17 7.64 8.16 -7.65
CA ARG A 17 8.83 8.85 -7.11
C ARG A 17 8.52 9.65 -5.85
N GLU A 18 7.39 10.37 -5.82
CA GLU A 18 6.95 11.06 -4.60
C GLU A 18 6.62 10.08 -3.48
N ILE A 19 6.00 8.95 -3.80
CA ILE A 19 5.71 7.90 -2.82
C ILE A 19 7.01 7.35 -2.23
N LEU A 20 8.02 7.05 -3.05
CA LEU A 20 9.34 6.63 -2.55
C LEU A 20 9.97 7.69 -1.64
N GLY A 21 9.93 8.96 -2.03
CA GLY A 21 10.47 10.03 -1.19
C GLY A 21 9.75 10.18 0.15
N LYS A 22 8.48 9.78 0.24
CA LYS A 22 7.63 9.96 1.42
C LYS A 22 7.58 8.73 2.33
N LEU A 23 7.60 7.52 1.76
CA LEU A 23 7.45 6.25 2.47
C LEU A 23 8.73 5.41 2.49
N GLY A 24 9.75 5.77 1.71
CA GLY A 24 10.96 5.00 1.53
C GLY A 24 10.80 3.80 0.60
N GLU A 25 11.84 2.98 0.53
CA GLU A 25 11.80 1.70 -0.15
C GLU A 25 11.07 0.66 0.73
N GLY A 26 10.06 0.00 0.17
CA GLY A 26 9.36 -1.13 0.78
C GLY A 26 9.63 -2.42 0.00
N PHE A 27 8.74 -3.43 0.11
CA PHE A 27 8.74 -4.60 -0.80
C PHE A 27 8.19 -4.22 -2.18
N ASN A 28 8.76 -3.20 -2.80
CA ASN A 28 8.27 -2.59 -4.02
C ASN A 28 9.25 -2.91 -5.16
N PHE A 29 8.76 -3.46 -6.26
CA PHE A 29 9.47 -3.43 -7.54
C PHE A 29 8.99 -2.20 -8.30
N PHE A 30 9.88 -1.28 -8.66
CA PHE A 30 9.49 0.02 -9.21
C PHE A 30 8.55 -0.06 -10.44
N PRO A 31 8.79 -0.99 -11.40
CA PRO A 31 7.88 -1.19 -12.53
C PRO A 31 6.46 -1.64 -12.15
N ASP A 32 6.24 -2.28 -11.00
CA ASP A 32 4.94 -2.85 -10.65
C ASP A 32 3.88 -1.79 -10.35
N ASP A 33 2.63 -2.10 -10.68
CA ASP A 33 1.48 -1.23 -10.44
C ASP A 33 0.86 -1.39 -9.05
N ILE A 34 1.39 -2.32 -8.25
CA ILE A 34 0.93 -2.55 -6.87
C ILE A 34 2.12 -2.52 -5.95
N TRP A 35 2.13 -1.59 -5.00
CA TRP A 35 3.11 -1.56 -3.92
C TRP A 35 2.46 -1.89 -2.58
N ILE A 36 3.22 -2.61 -1.75
CA ILE A 36 2.76 -3.08 -0.45
C ILE A 36 3.77 -2.64 0.60
N TYR A 37 3.30 -1.84 1.55
CA TYR A 37 4.08 -1.39 2.71
C TYR A 37 3.56 -2.11 3.96
N GLU A 38 4.39 -2.90 4.63
CA GLU A 38 4.02 -3.51 5.91
C GLU A 38 4.00 -2.42 6.99
N LEU A 39 2.83 -2.15 7.57
CA LEU A 39 2.65 -1.14 8.62
C LEU A 39 2.84 -1.74 10.01
N ASN A 40 2.32 -2.95 10.22
CA ASN A 40 2.40 -3.63 11.51
C ASN A 40 2.13 -5.14 11.36
N LYS A 41 2.54 -5.92 12.35
CA LYS A 41 2.20 -7.33 12.53
C LYS A 41 1.90 -7.62 14.00
N THR A 42 1.00 -8.56 14.29
CA THR A 42 0.82 -9.03 15.67
C THR A 42 2.09 -9.74 16.16
N TRP A 43 2.26 -9.86 17.48
CA TRP A 43 3.46 -10.44 18.11
C TRP A 43 3.88 -11.80 17.51
N TRP A 44 2.91 -12.65 17.18
CA TRP A 44 3.17 -13.96 16.57
C TRP A 44 3.28 -13.91 15.04
N GLY A 45 3.26 -12.73 14.43
CA GLY A 45 3.26 -12.54 12.97
C GLY A 45 2.00 -13.04 12.26
N VAL A 46 1.02 -13.54 13.01
CA VAL A 46 -0.17 -14.22 12.51
C VAL A 46 -1.04 -13.27 11.70
N LYS A 47 -1.28 -12.06 12.21
CA LYS A 47 -2.02 -11.00 11.51
C LYS A 47 -1.05 -9.93 11.05
N LYS A 48 -1.08 -9.63 9.76
CA LYS A 48 -0.33 -8.55 9.13
C LYS A 48 -1.27 -7.41 8.75
N ILE A 49 -0.76 -6.19 8.83
CA ILE A 49 -1.44 -4.97 8.42
C ILE A 49 -0.52 -4.26 7.44
N SER A 50 -1.01 -4.03 6.22
CA SER A 50 -0.25 -3.38 5.16
C SER A 50 -1.04 -2.24 4.54
N LEU A 51 -0.32 -1.25 4.03
CA LEU A 51 -0.82 -0.26 3.09
C LEU A 51 -0.61 -0.78 1.68
N LEU A 52 -1.68 -0.88 0.91
CA LEU A 52 -1.67 -1.24 -0.50
C LEU A 52 -1.88 0.03 -1.32
N LEU A 53 -0.95 0.30 -2.23
CA LEU A 53 -1.05 1.35 -3.22
C LEU A 53 -1.23 0.72 -4.60
N ARG A 54 -2.24 1.17 -5.35
CA ARG A 54 -2.39 0.85 -6.77
C ARG A 54 -2.06 2.08 -7.60
N PHE A 55 -1.25 1.87 -8.62
CA PHE A 55 -0.83 2.88 -9.57
C PHE A 55 -1.52 2.68 -10.92
N GLU A 56 -1.73 3.79 -11.61
CA GLU A 56 -2.08 3.83 -13.02
C GLU A 56 -1.37 5.04 -13.62
N GLN A 57 -0.70 4.85 -14.76
CA GLN A 57 0.11 5.91 -15.39
C GLN A 57 1.04 6.63 -14.39
N ASP A 58 1.76 5.85 -13.58
CA ASP A 58 2.68 6.31 -12.52
C ASP A 58 2.04 6.93 -11.26
N ASN A 59 0.72 7.17 -11.24
CA ASN A 59 0.05 7.89 -10.16
C ASN A 59 -0.79 6.97 -9.28
N VAL A 60 -0.85 7.23 -7.97
CA VAL A 60 -1.69 6.47 -7.05
C VAL A 60 -3.17 6.74 -7.32
N ILE A 61 -3.89 5.73 -7.79
CA ILE A 61 -5.35 5.77 -7.96
C ILE A 61 -6.09 5.21 -6.76
N LYS A 62 -5.40 4.44 -5.92
CA LYS A 62 -5.99 3.83 -4.73
C LYS A 62 -4.96 3.61 -3.63
N ALA A 63 -5.33 3.99 -2.41
CA ALA A 63 -4.59 3.70 -1.20
C ALA A 63 -5.53 3.04 -0.18
N GLU A 64 -5.21 1.84 0.29
CA GLU A 64 -6.04 1.15 1.29
C GLU A 64 -5.22 0.39 2.31
N LYS A 65 -5.70 0.39 3.56
CA LYS A 65 -5.15 -0.42 4.64
C LYS A 65 -5.83 -1.79 4.61
N VAL A 66 -5.04 -2.85 4.48
CA VAL A 66 -5.50 -4.24 4.47
C VAL A 66 -4.94 -4.99 5.66
N SER A 67 -5.77 -5.81 6.30
CA SER A 67 -5.32 -6.75 7.31
C SER A 67 -5.57 -8.17 6.84
N TYR A 68 -4.57 -9.04 6.97
CA TYR A 68 -4.63 -10.41 6.46
C TYR A 68 -3.82 -11.37 7.32
N TYR A 69 -4.09 -12.66 7.14
CA TYR A 69 -3.35 -13.77 7.72
C TYR A 69 -2.64 -14.50 6.59
N GLY A 70 -1.38 -14.90 6.80
CA GLY A 70 -0.59 -15.60 5.78
C GLY A 70 -0.22 -14.72 4.57
N LYS A 71 -0.62 -15.15 3.35
CA LYS A 71 -0.33 -14.42 2.10
C LYS A 71 -1.46 -13.45 1.75
N LEU A 72 -1.10 -12.23 1.36
CA LEU A 72 -2.05 -11.25 0.85
C LEU A 72 -2.52 -11.69 -0.54
N LYS A 73 -3.84 -11.91 -0.70
CA LYS A 73 -4.45 -12.13 -2.01
C LYS A 73 -4.90 -10.79 -2.59
N LEU A 74 -4.23 -10.35 -3.64
CA LEU A 74 -4.58 -9.15 -4.39
C LEU A 74 -5.77 -9.48 -5.31
N LYS A 75 -6.80 -8.62 -5.32
CA LYS A 75 -7.96 -8.71 -6.23
C LYS A 75 -7.92 -7.59 -7.26
#